data_AF-A0A8X6FNH9-F1
#
_entry.id   AF-A0A8X6FNH9-F1
#
_cell.length_a   1.000
_cell.length_b   1.000
_cell.length_c   1.000
_cell.angle_alpha   90.00
_cell.angle_beta   90.00
_cell.angle_gamma   90.00
#
_symmetry.space_group_name_H-M   'P 1'
#
loop_
_entity.id
_entity.type
_entity.pdbx_description
1 polymer ?
#
loop_
_entity_poly.entity_id
_entity_poly.type
_entity_poly.pdbx_seq_one_letter_code
_entity_poly.pdbx_strand_id
1 'polypeptide(L)'
;MHLPPVSLQVRSAVKLCPCLMDCSCFLREFLPPAAELIFGFFCESTMKSFCILAVVACCLVGAFASSGCEEHRERELKSNTKVKLVPKCASNGDYEALQCFEGSPFCMCWRPDGSHITDPSKHIKTCVCHAHRDKELSKTKTGMVGNFIPTCNEDGTYARKQCHGSTGYCWCADEKGNKISDPVRGGANC
;
A
#
# COMPACT_ATOMS: atom_id res chain seq x y z
N MET A 1 16.84 6.86 -26.30
CA MET A 1 17.70 7.72 -25.45
C MET A 1 16.78 8.77 -24.85
N HIS A 2 16.32 8.51 -23.62
CA HIS A 2 16.78 9.19 -22.40
C HIS A 2 16.15 10.57 -22.25
N LEU A 3 14.98 10.58 -21.60
CA LEU A 3 14.52 11.74 -20.84
C LEU A 3 15.09 11.63 -19.41
N PRO A 4 15.73 12.68 -18.88
CA PRO A 4 16.40 12.70 -17.57
C PRO A 4 15.43 12.97 -16.40
N PRO A 5 15.91 12.91 -15.14
CA PRO A 5 15.14 12.43 -13.99
C PRO A 5 14.50 13.54 -13.16
N VAL A 6 13.41 13.20 -12.47
CA VAL A 6 12.89 13.96 -11.34
C VAL A 6 13.52 13.40 -10.06
N SER A 7 14.41 14.17 -9.47
CA SER A 7 15.06 13.88 -8.19
C SER A 7 14.18 14.33 -7.02
N LEU A 8 14.00 13.39 -6.08
CA LEU A 8 13.72 13.58 -4.66
C LEU A 8 14.35 14.87 -4.09
N GLN A 9 13.61 15.57 -3.22
CA GLN A 9 14.10 15.80 -1.85
C GLN A 9 13.02 16.32 -0.89
N VAL A 10 12.90 15.55 0.18
CA VAL A 10 12.34 15.87 1.50
C VAL A 10 12.85 17.22 2.01
N ARG A 11 11.95 18.09 2.49
CA ARG A 11 12.26 19.21 3.40
C ARG A 11 11.40 19.01 4.65
N SER A 12 12.04 18.62 5.74
CA SER A 12 12.45 19.48 6.85
C SER A 12 11.30 19.91 7.74
N ALA A 13 11.30 19.26 8.91
CA ALA A 13 10.90 19.76 10.22
C ALA A 13 10.46 21.24 10.25
N VAL A 14 9.18 21.46 10.49
CA VAL A 14 8.69 22.72 11.04
C VAL A 14 8.32 22.46 12.49
N LYS A 15 9.03 23.19 13.34
CA LYS A 15 8.94 23.26 14.79
C LYS A 15 7.49 23.30 15.27
N LEU A 16 7.24 22.56 16.36
CA LEU A 16 6.21 22.89 17.32
C LEU A 16 6.38 24.37 17.73
N CYS A 17 5.45 25.23 17.33
CA CYS A 17 5.16 26.46 18.06
C CYS A 17 3.99 26.17 19.00
N PRO A 18 4.14 26.37 20.32
CA PRO A 18 3.06 26.24 21.27
C PRO A 18 2.17 27.49 21.21
N CYS A 19 0.86 27.27 21.32
CA CYS A 19 -0.14 28.24 21.77
C CYS A 19 -0.31 29.53 20.92
N LEU A 20 -1.46 29.64 20.25
CA LEU A 20 -2.64 30.35 20.76
C LEU A 20 -2.55 31.86 20.50
N MET A 21 -3.58 32.37 19.82
CA MET A 21 -3.97 33.77 19.71
C MET A 21 -3.14 34.63 18.75
N ASP A 22 -3.39 34.48 17.45
CA ASP A 22 -3.64 35.65 16.60
C ASP A 22 -4.30 35.21 15.29
N CYS A 23 -5.59 35.52 15.13
CA CYS A 23 -6.39 35.19 13.94
C CYS A 23 -6.12 36.16 12.78
N SER A 24 -4.93 36.77 12.76
CA SER A 24 -4.58 37.88 11.88
C SER A 24 -3.86 37.44 10.60
N CYS A 25 -3.48 36.15 10.47
CA CYS A 25 -2.63 35.68 9.36
C CYS A 25 -3.33 34.87 8.25
N PHE A 26 -4.62 34.53 8.35
CA PHE A 26 -5.24 33.60 7.37
C PHE A 26 -6.03 34.26 6.23
N LEU A 27 -6.03 35.59 6.11
CA LEU A 27 -6.81 36.28 5.07
C LEU A 27 -5.99 37.36 4.36
N ARG A 28 -4.96 36.96 3.61
CA ARG A 28 -4.34 37.89 2.66
C ARG A 28 -3.85 37.30 1.34
N GLU A 29 -4.53 36.30 0.76
CA GLU A 29 -4.16 35.94 -0.61
C GLU A 29 -5.26 35.53 -1.60
N PHE A 30 -6.53 35.45 -1.20
CA PHE A 30 -7.62 35.23 -2.18
C PHE A 30 -8.92 35.86 -1.69
N LEU A 31 -9.29 37.05 -2.21
CA LEU A 31 -10.65 37.59 -2.50
C LEU A 31 -10.77 39.14 -2.35
N PRO A 32 -11.69 39.79 -3.11
CA PRO A 32 -11.61 41.20 -3.54
C PRO A 32 -12.19 42.26 -2.56
N PRO A 33 -11.89 43.57 -2.77
CA PRO A 33 -12.03 44.64 -1.78
C PRO A 33 -13.42 45.30 -1.77
N ALA A 34 -14.49 44.54 -1.51
CA ALA A 34 -15.82 45.12 -1.35
C ALA A 34 -16.71 44.29 -0.41
N ALA A 35 -16.29 44.11 0.84
CA ALA A 35 -17.15 43.63 1.91
C ALA A 35 -16.63 44.06 3.30
N GLU A 36 -16.19 45.31 3.44
CA GLU A 36 -16.00 45.90 4.76
C GLU A 36 -17.33 46.53 5.19
N LEU A 37 -18.07 45.85 6.09
CA LEU A 37 -18.93 46.46 7.12
C LEU A 37 -19.75 45.45 7.95
N ILE A 38 -19.33 44.19 8.09
CA ILE A 38 -19.91 43.27 9.10
C ILE A 38 -18.82 42.42 9.79
N PHE A 39 -17.67 43.01 10.12
CA PHE A 39 -16.58 42.33 10.84
C PHE A 39 -16.14 43.06 12.11
N GLY A 40 -17.06 43.77 12.78
CA GLY A 40 -16.76 44.56 13.98
C GLY A 40 -17.48 44.15 15.27
N PHE A 41 -18.41 43.19 15.25
CA PHE A 41 -19.32 42.95 16.40
C PHE A 41 -19.52 41.48 16.80
N PHE A 42 -18.66 40.57 16.35
CA PHE A 42 -18.78 39.14 16.68
C PHE A 42 -17.50 38.57 17.29
N CYS A 43 -16.91 39.29 18.25
CA CYS A 43 -15.86 38.80 19.12
C CYS A 43 -16.41 38.69 20.55
N GLU A 44 -17.02 37.54 20.88
CA GLU A 44 -16.89 36.82 22.17
C GLU A 44 -17.93 35.69 22.34
N SER A 45 -19.03 35.67 21.59
CA SER A 45 -20.05 34.59 21.68
C SER A 45 -20.16 33.66 20.47
N THR A 46 -19.68 34.04 19.28
CA THR A 46 -19.79 33.20 18.06
C THR A 46 -18.55 32.35 17.78
N MET A 47 -17.37 32.70 18.29
CA MET A 47 -16.15 31.89 18.09
C MET A 47 -16.26 30.50 18.73
N LYS A 48 -16.85 30.37 19.92
CA LYS A 48 -17.05 29.06 20.56
C LYS A 48 -18.01 28.19 19.74
N SER A 49 -19.12 28.76 19.28
CA SER A 49 -20.11 28.06 18.48
C SER A 49 -19.54 27.66 17.10
N PHE A 50 -18.77 28.55 16.46
CA PHE A 50 -18.13 28.28 15.17
C PHE A 50 -16.99 27.26 15.30
N CYS A 51 -16.19 27.32 16.37
CA CYS A 51 -15.18 26.30 16.67
C CYS A 51 -15.83 24.94 16.99
N ILE A 52 -16.95 24.91 17.71
CA ILE A 52 -17.69 23.66 17.97
C ILE A 52 -18.25 23.10 16.65
N LEU A 53 -18.85 23.92 15.80
CA LEU A 53 -19.35 23.49 14.49
C LEU A 53 -18.22 23.03 13.56
N ALA A 54 -17.07 23.70 13.58
CA ALA A 54 -15.89 23.31 12.81
C ALA A 54 -15.26 22.00 13.33
N VAL A 55 -15.21 21.79 14.65
CA VAL A 55 -14.74 20.53 15.26
C VAL A 55 -15.71 19.40 14.97
N VAL A 56 -17.02 19.62 15.09
CA VAL A 56 -18.04 18.62 14.74
C VAL A 56 -17.98 18.29 13.25
N ALA A 57 -17.86 19.28 12.37
CA ALA A 57 -17.66 19.06 10.94
C ALA A 57 -16.36 18.28 10.67
N CYS A 58 -15.25 18.65 11.30
CA CYS A 58 -13.97 17.97 11.15
C CYS A 58 -14.00 16.52 11.69
N CYS A 59 -14.70 16.26 12.80
CA CYS A 59 -14.94 14.92 13.33
C CYS A 59 -15.87 14.10 12.44
N LEU A 60 -16.86 14.72 11.79
CA LEU A 60 -17.70 14.08 10.78
C LEU A 60 -16.93 13.77 9.50
N VAL A 61 -15.98 14.62 9.09
CA VAL A 61 -15.17 14.39 7.87
C VAL A 61 -14.02 13.41 8.13
N GLY A 62 -13.45 13.42 9.34
CA GLY A 62 -12.32 12.56 9.74
C GLY A 62 -12.65 11.07 9.84
N ALA A 63 -13.94 10.71 9.84
CA ALA A 63 -14.40 9.32 9.90
C ALA A 63 -14.45 8.60 8.53
N PHE A 64 -14.14 9.28 7.41
CA PHE A 64 -14.36 8.74 6.06
C PHE A 64 -13.15 8.82 5.11
N ALA A 65 -11.92 8.72 5.63
CA ALA A 65 -10.77 8.53 4.74
C ALA A 65 -10.78 7.08 4.20
N SER A 66 -11.35 6.88 3.00
CA SER A 66 -11.30 5.59 2.29
C SER A 66 -9.86 5.21 1.97
N SER A 67 -9.51 3.93 2.07
CA SER A 67 -8.17 3.46 1.76
C SER A 67 -7.82 3.64 0.28
N GLY A 68 -6.53 3.66 -0.05
CA GLY A 68 -6.07 3.72 -1.43
C GLY A 68 -6.55 2.52 -2.28
N CYS A 69 -6.77 1.35 -1.65
CA CYS A 69 -7.36 0.20 -2.32
C CYS A 69 -8.85 0.39 -2.62
N GLU A 70 -9.62 0.90 -1.65
CA GLU A 70 -11.06 1.17 -1.84
C GLU A 70 -11.29 2.22 -2.92
N GLU A 71 -10.51 3.30 -2.95
CA GLU A 71 -10.61 4.32 -3.99
C GLU A 71 -10.32 3.74 -5.39
N HIS A 72 -9.27 2.91 -5.51
CA HIS A 72 -8.94 2.23 -6.75
C HIS A 72 -10.06 1.27 -7.18
N ARG A 73 -10.63 0.50 -6.24
CA ARG A 73 -11.76 -0.38 -6.49
C ARG A 73 -12.95 0.37 -7.09
N GLU A 74 -13.33 1.49 -6.49
CA GLU A 74 -14.44 2.32 -6.96
C GLU A 74 -14.20 2.88 -8.36
N ARG A 75 -12.96 3.26 -8.68
CA ARG A 75 -12.59 3.75 -10.02
C ARG A 75 -12.78 2.69 -11.10
N GLU A 76 -12.35 1.45 -10.82
CA GLU A 76 -12.50 0.32 -11.75
C GLU A 76 -13.96 -0.14 -11.86
N LEU A 77 -14.74 -0.04 -10.78
CA LEU A 77 -16.17 -0.34 -10.82
C LEU A 77 -16.93 0.60 -11.76
N LYS A 78 -16.58 1.90 -11.75
CA LYS A 78 -17.18 2.93 -12.60
C LYS A 78 -16.68 2.92 -14.05
N SER A 79 -15.61 2.17 -14.36
CA SER A 79 -15.08 2.08 -15.71
C SER A 79 -15.97 1.20 -16.61
N ASN A 80 -16.06 1.56 -17.90
CA ASN A 80 -16.83 0.82 -18.90
C ASN A 80 -16.00 -0.26 -19.62
N THR A 81 -14.90 -0.72 -19.02
CA THR A 81 -14.00 -1.70 -19.62
C THR A 81 -14.59 -3.10 -19.48
N LYS A 82 -14.63 -3.86 -20.58
CA LYS A 82 -15.22 -5.21 -20.64
C LYS A 82 -14.47 -6.25 -19.81
N VAL A 83 -13.15 -6.10 -19.69
CA VAL A 83 -12.30 -6.92 -18.83
C VAL A 83 -11.64 -5.98 -17.84
N LYS A 84 -12.07 -6.02 -16.58
CA LYS A 84 -11.56 -5.17 -15.52
C LYS A 84 -10.99 -6.00 -14.39
N LEU A 85 -9.91 -5.51 -13.80
CA LEU A 85 -9.38 -5.99 -12.54
C LEU A 85 -9.91 -5.05 -11.46
N VAL A 86 -10.93 -5.48 -10.74
CA VAL A 86 -11.45 -4.75 -9.58
C VAL A 86 -10.66 -5.22 -8.37
N PRO A 87 -9.78 -4.40 -7.76
CA PRO A 87 -8.90 -4.85 -6.70
C PRO A 87 -9.69 -5.29 -5.46
N LYS A 88 -9.27 -6.42 -4.90
CA LYS A 88 -9.67 -6.90 -3.57
C LYS A 88 -8.81 -6.22 -2.51
N CYS A 89 -9.47 -5.82 -1.42
CA CYS A 89 -8.87 -5.05 -0.34
C CYS A 89 -9.05 -5.85 0.95
N ALA A 90 -7.98 -5.91 1.73
CA ALA A 90 -8.01 -6.47 3.07
C ALA A 90 -8.73 -5.51 4.04
N SER A 91 -9.07 -6.00 5.23
CA SER A 91 -9.81 -5.22 6.24
C SER A 91 -9.06 -4.00 6.78
N ASN A 92 -7.73 -3.96 6.59
CA ASN A 92 -6.88 -2.84 6.96
C ASN A 92 -6.71 -1.79 5.84
N GLY A 93 -7.37 -1.99 4.69
CA GLY A 93 -7.28 -1.10 3.53
C GLY A 93 -6.13 -1.40 2.56
N ASP A 94 -5.29 -2.39 2.85
CA ASP A 94 -4.24 -2.84 1.93
C ASP A 94 -4.83 -3.63 0.76
N TYR A 95 -4.06 -3.75 -0.31
CA TYR A 95 -4.40 -4.66 -1.41
C TYR A 95 -4.20 -6.11 -0.97
N GLU A 96 -5.18 -6.97 -1.27
CA GLU A 96 -5.01 -8.42 -1.11
C GLU A 96 -3.93 -8.93 -2.07
N ALA A 97 -3.23 -9.98 -1.65
CA ALA A 97 -2.10 -10.50 -2.41
C ALA A 97 -2.52 -11.09 -3.76
N LEU A 98 -3.69 -11.72 -3.88
CA LEU A 98 -4.17 -12.35 -5.11
C LEU A 98 -5.25 -11.48 -5.77
N GLN A 99 -4.96 -10.95 -6.95
CA GLN A 99 -5.87 -10.13 -7.74
C GLN A 99 -6.20 -10.84 -9.04
N CYS A 100 -7.48 -10.95 -9.40
CA CYS A 100 -7.93 -11.66 -10.59
C CYS A 100 -8.83 -10.78 -11.46
N PHE A 101 -8.82 -11.04 -12.77
CA PHE A 101 -9.66 -10.32 -13.72
C PHE A 101 -11.08 -10.90 -13.73
N GLU A 102 -12.08 -10.03 -13.67
CA GLU A 102 -13.49 -10.47 -13.77
C GLU A 102 -13.78 -11.01 -15.18
N GLY A 103 -14.39 -12.19 -15.26
CA GLY A 103 -14.70 -12.86 -16.53
C GLY A 103 -13.51 -13.49 -17.26
N SER A 104 -12.36 -13.63 -16.59
CA SER A 104 -11.12 -14.15 -17.17
C SER A 104 -10.37 -15.04 -16.18
N PRO A 105 -9.64 -16.08 -16.63
CA PRO A 105 -8.90 -16.97 -15.73
C PRO A 105 -7.56 -16.38 -15.25
N PHE A 106 -7.20 -15.16 -15.65
CA PHE A 106 -5.92 -14.57 -15.30
C PHE A 106 -5.95 -13.98 -13.88
N CYS A 107 -4.90 -14.28 -13.11
CA CYS A 107 -4.63 -13.70 -11.80
C CYS A 107 -3.18 -13.21 -11.71
N MET A 108 -2.92 -12.34 -10.74
CA MET A 108 -1.63 -11.70 -10.47
C MET A 108 -1.40 -11.59 -8.98
N CYS A 109 -0.14 -11.63 -8.57
CA CYS A 109 0.24 -11.33 -7.19
C CYS A 109 0.59 -9.86 -7.02
N TRP A 110 0.03 -9.23 -5.98
CA TRP A 110 0.21 -7.83 -5.64
C TRP A 110 0.82 -7.67 -4.25
N ARG A 111 1.52 -6.56 -4.05
CA ARG A 111 2.01 -6.11 -2.74
C ARG A 111 0.89 -5.35 -2.01
N PRO A 112 0.99 -5.21 -0.67
CA PRO A 112 0.04 -4.41 0.10
C PRO A 112 -0.11 -2.95 -0.37
N ASP A 113 0.92 -2.39 -1.02
CA ASP A 113 0.93 -1.03 -1.56
C ASP A 113 0.24 -0.87 -2.92
N GLY A 114 -0.21 -1.96 -3.54
CA GLY A 114 -0.86 -1.98 -4.84
C GLY A 114 0.07 -2.19 -6.04
N SER A 115 1.38 -2.33 -5.82
CA SER A 115 2.31 -2.70 -6.90
C SER A 115 2.26 -4.20 -7.19
N HIS A 116 2.43 -4.59 -8.46
CA HIS A 116 2.41 -6.01 -8.84
C HIS A 116 3.77 -6.68 -8.62
N ILE A 117 3.72 -7.98 -8.30
CA ILE A 117 4.85 -8.89 -8.12
C ILE A 117 5.04 -9.76 -9.36
N THR A 118 3.94 -10.24 -9.95
CA THR A 118 3.95 -11.15 -11.11
C THR A 118 3.10 -10.58 -12.23
N ASP A 119 3.39 -11.00 -13.47
CA ASP A 119 2.52 -10.78 -14.63
C ASP A 119 1.22 -11.59 -14.55
N PRO A 120 0.18 -11.25 -15.33
CA PRO A 120 -1.06 -12.03 -15.39
C PRO A 120 -0.81 -13.44 -15.89
N SER A 121 -1.25 -14.43 -15.10
CA SER A 121 -1.15 -15.84 -15.48
C SER A 121 -2.41 -16.60 -15.08
N LYS A 122 -2.79 -17.56 -15.93
CA LYS A 122 -3.89 -18.50 -15.66
C LYS A 122 -3.51 -19.60 -14.66
N HIS A 123 -2.21 -19.71 -14.36
CA HIS A 123 -1.69 -20.75 -13.47
C HIS A 123 -1.68 -20.30 -12.01
N ILE A 124 -1.58 -19.00 -11.75
CA ILE A 124 -1.54 -18.43 -10.40
C ILE A 124 -2.89 -18.65 -9.70
N LYS A 125 -2.87 -19.43 -8.62
CA LYS A 125 -4.03 -19.71 -7.77
C LYS A 125 -3.88 -19.12 -6.37
N THR A 126 -2.64 -18.85 -5.96
CA THR A 126 -2.30 -18.30 -4.66
C THR A 126 -1.04 -17.46 -4.77
N CYS A 127 -0.79 -16.61 -3.77
CA CYS A 127 0.37 -15.71 -3.76
C CYS A 127 1.28 -15.93 -2.54
N VAL A 128 1.07 -17.00 -1.77
CA VAL A 128 1.83 -17.23 -0.52
C VAL A 128 3.33 -17.32 -0.80
N CYS A 129 3.77 -18.09 -1.80
CA CYS A 129 5.20 -18.20 -2.09
C CYS A 129 5.73 -16.94 -2.78
N HIS A 130 5.04 -16.41 -3.79
CA HIS A 130 5.51 -15.22 -4.52
C HIS A 130 5.63 -13.99 -3.61
N ALA A 131 4.69 -13.77 -2.69
CA ALA A 131 4.75 -12.68 -1.73
C ALA A 131 5.92 -12.86 -0.74
N HIS A 132 6.15 -14.09 -0.26
CA HIS A 132 7.31 -14.37 0.60
C HIS A 132 8.63 -14.14 -0.17
N ARG A 133 8.73 -14.66 -1.40
CA ARG A 133 9.91 -14.47 -2.26
C ARG A 133 10.21 -13.00 -2.50
N ASP A 134 9.21 -12.20 -2.83
CA ASP A 134 9.35 -10.76 -3.05
C ASP A 134 9.82 -10.02 -1.79
N LYS A 135 9.25 -10.35 -0.62
CA LYS A 135 9.67 -9.80 0.67
C LYS A 135 11.13 -10.12 1.00
N GLU A 136 11.60 -11.31 0.68
CA GLU A 136 13.00 -11.68 0.92
C GLU A 136 13.94 -11.01 -0.10
N LEU A 137 13.52 -10.90 -1.36
CA LEU A 137 14.28 -10.18 -2.38
C LEU A 137 14.40 -8.67 -2.07
N SER A 138 13.37 -8.04 -1.48
CA SER A 138 13.43 -6.63 -1.11
C SER A 138 14.47 -6.38 -0.01
N LYS A 139 14.61 -7.29 0.95
CA LYS A 139 15.69 -7.24 1.96
C LYS A 139 17.07 -7.37 1.34
N THR A 140 17.22 -8.23 0.32
CA THR A 140 18.49 -8.36 -0.41
C THR A 140 18.85 -7.06 -1.12
N LYS A 141 17.87 -6.35 -1.70
CA LYS A 141 18.07 -5.02 -2.31
C LYS A 141 18.51 -3.97 -1.29
N THR A 142 18.07 -4.07 -0.03
CA THR A 142 18.51 -3.18 1.05
C THR A 142 19.83 -3.60 1.70
N GLY A 143 20.54 -4.59 1.13
CA GLY A 143 21.86 -5.02 1.58
C GLY A 143 21.90 -6.21 2.53
N MET A 144 20.76 -6.86 2.82
CA MET A 144 20.75 -8.10 3.59
C MET A 144 21.26 -9.25 2.71
N VAL A 145 22.44 -9.77 3.01
CA VAL A 145 23.04 -10.88 2.26
C VAL A 145 22.76 -12.21 2.96
N GLY A 146 22.45 -13.22 2.15
CA GLY A 146 22.37 -14.59 2.62
C GLY A 146 21.08 -14.95 3.36
N ASN A 147 20.01 -14.18 3.17
CA ASN A 147 18.66 -14.60 3.57
C ASN A 147 18.13 -15.72 2.66
N PHE A 148 17.16 -16.48 3.16
CA PHE A 148 16.50 -17.54 2.40
C PHE A 148 15.53 -16.95 1.39
N ILE A 149 15.68 -17.31 0.12
CA ILE A 149 14.74 -16.94 -0.94
C ILE A 149 14.04 -18.22 -1.41
N PRO A 150 12.72 -18.38 -1.15
CA PRO A 150 12.00 -19.60 -1.49
C PRO A 150 11.83 -19.76 -3.00
N THR A 151 11.82 -21.02 -3.45
CA THR A 151 11.46 -21.39 -4.82
C THR A 151 9.95 -21.63 -4.90
N CYS A 152 9.31 -21.04 -5.91
CA CYS A 152 7.86 -21.10 -6.08
C CYS A 152 7.48 -21.90 -7.33
N ASN A 153 6.34 -22.59 -7.27
CA ASN A 153 5.67 -23.14 -8.43
C ASN A 153 4.91 -22.04 -9.19
N GLU A 154 4.50 -22.33 -10.42
CA GLU A 154 3.73 -21.39 -11.26
C GLU A 154 2.33 -21.05 -10.68
N ASP A 155 1.78 -21.91 -9.83
CA ASP A 155 0.52 -21.67 -9.16
C ASP A 155 0.64 -20.79 -7.91
N GLY A 156 1.87 -20.44 -7.55
CA GLY A 156 2.24 -19.60 -6.41
C GLY A 156 2.33 -20.35 -5.09
N THR A 157 2.21 -21.68 -5.09
CA THR A 157 2.61 -22.54 -3.97
C THR A 157 4.13 -22.67 -3.87
N TYR A 158 4.62 -23.22 -2.76
CA TYR A 158 6.04 -23.53 -2.62
C TYR A 158 6.42 -24.76 -3.44
N ALA A 159 7.55 -24.68 -4.13
CA ALA A 159 8.14 -25.86 -4.76
C ALA A 159 8.48 -26.92 -3.69
N ARG A 160 8.26 -28.19 -4.01
CA ARG A 160 8.47 -29.29 -3.05
C ARG A 160 9.90 -29.32 -2.52
N LYS A 161 10.91 -29.03 -3.35
CA LYS A 161 12.30 -28.92 -2.93
C LYS A 161 12.67 -27.46 -2.71
N GLN A 162 13.10 -27.12 -1.51
CA GLN A 162 13.62 -25.82 -1.13
C GLN A 162 15.11 -25.91 -0.87
N CYS A 163 15.87 -24.90 -1.30
CA CYS A 163 17.32 -24.85 -1.10
C CYS A 163 17.75 -23.45 -0.67
N HIS A 164 18.49 -23.39 0.43
CA HIS A 164 19.04 -22.15 0.96
C HIS A 164 20.40 -21.86 0.34
N GLY A 165 20.44 -20.96 -0.65
CA GLY A 165 21.64 -20.69 -1.45
C GLY A 165 22.90 -20.34 -0.66
N SER A 166 22.80 -19.56 0.41
CA SER A 166 23.98 -19.16 1.22
C SER A 166 24.52 -20.25 2.15
N THR A 167 23.69 -21.21 2.59
CA THR A 167 24.11 -22.26 3.53
C THR A 167 24.33 -23.61 2.85
N GLY A 168 23.79 -23.80 1.62
CA GLY A 168 23.87 -25.03 0.85
C GLY A 168 22.94 -26.14 1.34
N TYR A 169 22.08 -25.87 2.32
CA TYR A 169 21.08 -26.84 2.81
C TYR A 169 19.83 -26.84 1.95
N CYS A 170 19.31 -28.03 1.66
CA CYS A 170 18.03 -28.23 0.99
C CYS A 170 17.11 -29.11 1.84
N TRP A 171 15.79 -28.91 1.72
CA TRP A 171 14.77 -29.70 2.41
C TRP A 171 13.53 -29.86 1.53
N CYS A 172 12.68 -30.82 1.87
CA CYS A 172 11.35 -30.93 1.30
C CYS A 172 10.37 -30.05 2.08
N ALA A 173 9.51 -29.34 1.35
CA ALA A 173 8.45 -28.51 1.86
C ALA A 173 7.08 -28.96 1.32
N ASP A 174 6.02 -28.66 2.08
CA ASP A 174 4.65 -28.75 1.58
C ASP A 174 4.26 -27.51 0.74
N GLU A 175 3.05 -27.51 0.17
CA GLU A 175 2.55 -26.41 -0.68
C GLU A 175 2.45 -25.06 0.05
N LYS A 176 2.39 -25.08 1.40
CA LYS A 176 2.35 -23.89 2.26
C LYS A 176 3.74 -23.40 2.67
N GLY A 177 4.79 -24.17 2.33
CA GLY A 177 6.18 -23.86 2.64
C GLY A 177 6.67 -24.43 3.97
N ASN A 178 5.88 -25.27 4.64
CA ASN A 178 6.32 -25.93 5.87
C ASN A 178 7.36 -26.99 5.53
N LYS A 179 8.46 -27.01 6.27
CA LYS A 179 9.49 -28.03 6.14
C LYS A 179 8.96 -29.38 6.64
N ILE A 180 9.03 -30.41 5.78
CA ILE A 180 8.54 -31.77 6.05
C ILE A 180 9.64 -32.83 6.06
N SER A 181 10.90 -32.45 5.78
CA SER A 181 12.07 -33.31 5.91
C SER A 181 13.20 -32.57 6.60
N ASP A 182 14.18 -33.29 7.14
CA ASP A 182 15.40 -32.65 7.63
C ASP A 182 16.24 -32.02 6.51
N PRO A 183 17.00 -30.94 6.80
CA PRO A 183 17.80 -30.26 5.82
C PRO A 183 19.10 -31.03 5.59
N VAL A 184 19.43 -31.26 4.33
CA VAL A 184 20.65 -31.96 3.92
C VAL A 184 21.50 -31.07 3.00
N ARG A 185 22.83 -31.20 3.07
CA ARG A 185 23.73 -30.50 2.15
C ARG A 185 23.78 -31.22 0.80
N GLY A 186 23.82 -30.46 -0.29
CA GLY A 186 24.03 -30.99 -1.65
C GLY A 186 22.76 -31.41 -2.40
N GLY A 187 21.60 -31.45 -1.74
CA GLY A 187 20.30 -31.67 -2.38
C GLY A 187 19.40 -32.63 -1.62
N ALA A 188 18.15 -32.22 -1.36
CA ALA A 188 17.12 -33.09 -0.79
C ALA A 188 16.41 -33.87 -1.91
N ASN A 189 16.15 -35.16 -1.68
CA ASN A 189 15.34 -35.99 -2.55
C ASN A 189 13.86 -35.84 -2.15
N CYS A 190 13.14 -35.11 -2.98
CA CYS A 190 11.71 -34.84 -2.93
C CYS A 190 11.11 -35.17 -4.31
#